data_AF-A0A2P8HK16-F1
#
_entry.id   AF-A0A2P8HK16-F1
#
_cell.length_a   1.000
_cell.length_b   1.000
_cell.length_c   1.000
_cell.angle_alpha   90.00
_cell.angle_beta   90.00
_cell.angle_gamma   90.00
#
_symmetry.space_group_name_H-M   'P 1'
#
loop_
_entity.id
_entity.type
_entity.pdbx_description
1 polymer ?
#
loop_
_entity_poly.entity_id
_entity_poly.type
_entity_poly.pdbx_seq_one_letter_code
_entity_poly.pdbx_strand_id
1 'polypeptide(L)'
;MFDLIKNWFARNNSGNTDPAKVTSPKGSEKKMDRSDKMQLIRTYLSNGSATFFDDTFRDTNDIVMWIDWGDEEEAMIRYCENVLHTGHLTVTVNDLKDAGLELIIHYKGKAHKLKLSITPEDRDLTLIALNNALQPDFEIRFCIASGGNDTLGFLPLATAEWQALEQEFGAVVAKYFAPLSINAPLFT
;
A
#
# COMPACT_ATOMS: atom_id res chain seq x y z
N MET A 1 -46.06 -18.22 0.85
CA MET A 1 -45.61 -16.93 0.28
C MET A 1 -44.63 -17.20 -0.87
N PHE A 2 -45.00 -18.07 -1.81
CA PHE A 2 -44.12 -18.50 -2.92
C PHE A 2 -44.89 -18.55 -4.27
N ASP A 3 -46.07 -17.93 -4.35
CA ASP A 3 -46.96 -17.99 -5.53
C ASP A 3 -47.12 -16.67 -6.28
N LEU A 4 -46.37 -15.61 -5.93
CA LEU A 4 -46.44 -14.32 -6.63
C LEU A 4 -45.33 -14.08 -7.67
N ILE A 5 -44.31 -14.95 -7.75
CA ILE A 5 -43.18 -14.75 -8.68
C ILE A 5 -43.37 -15.51 -10.00
N LYS A 6 -44.18 -16.58 -10.03
CA LYS A 6 -44.35 -17.42 -11.23
C LYS A 6 -45.22 -16.80 -12.32
N ASN A 7 -46.11 -15.86 -11.97
CA ASN A 7 -47.03 -15.25 -12.94
C ASN A 7 -46.44 -14.07 -13.73
N TRP A 8 -45.23 -13.60 -13.39
CA TRP A 8 -44.56 -12.54 -14.15
C TRP A 8 -43.83 -13.08 -15.39
N PHE A 9 -43.24 -14.28 -15.31
CA PHE A 9 -42.48 -14.87 -16.43
C PHE A 9 -43.35 -15.43 -17.57
N ALA A 10 -44.62 -15.77 -17.31
CA ALA A 10 -45.48 -16.38 -18.33
C ALA A 10 -46.16 -15.38 -19.28
N ARG A 11 -46.19 -14.08 -18.96
CA ARG A 11 -46.89 -13.06 -19.77
C ARG A 11 -46.05 -12.42 -20.87
N ASN A 12 -44.73 -12.60 -20.87
CA ASN A 12 -43.84 -11.81 -21.75
C ASN A 12 -43.06 -12.63 -22.80
N ASN A 13 -43.34 -13.93 -22.95
CA ASN A 13 -42.67 -14.77 -23.96
C ASN A 13 -43.68 -15.34 -24.97
N SER A 14 -44.10 -14.50 -25.92
CA SER A 14 -44.57 -14.95 -27.22
C SER A 14 -44.03 -14.02 -28.30
N GLY A 15 -42.97 -14.44 -29.00
CA GLY A 15 -42.47 -13.68 -30.14
C GLY A 15 -41.04 -14.02 -30.55
N ASN A 16 -40.92 -15.10 -31.31
CA ASN A 16 -40.07 -15.29 -32.50
C ASN A 16 -38.57 -14.90 -32.49
N THR A 17 -37.79 -15.83 -33.03
CA THR A 17 -36.33 -15.92 -33.11
C THR A 17 -35.68 -14.97 -34.13
N ASP A 18 -34.63 -14.26 -33.70
CA ASP A 18 -33.54 -13.80 -34.58
C ASP A 18 -32.23 -13.65 -33.76
N PRO A 19 -31.12 -14.34 -34.07
CA PRO A 19 -29.90 -14.31 -33.27
C PRO A 19 -29.01 -13.12 -33.68
N ALA A 20 -29.45 -11.89 -33.40
CA ALA A 20 -28.64 -10.70 -33.58
C ALA A 20 -28.25 -10.11 -32.21
N LYS A 21 -26.97 -10.31 -31.85
CA LYS A 21 -26.17 -9.55 -30.86
C LYS A 21 -26.97 -8.71 -29.85
N VAL A 22 -27.26 -9.29 -28.68
CA VAL A 22 -27.46 -8.50 -27.47
C VAL A 22 -26.09 -8.02 -27.01
N THR A 23 -25.64 -6.86 -27.49
CA THR A 23 -24.52 -6.15 -26.87
C THR A 23 -25.04 -5.46 -25.62
N SER A 24 -24.69 -6.00 -24.45
CA SER A 24 -24.80 -5.30 -23.18
C SER A 24 -24.15 -3.91 -23.28
N PRO A 25 -24.71 -2.85 -22.67
CA PRO A 25 -24.07 -1.55 -22.67
C PRO A 25 -22.75 -1.67 -21.90
N LYS A 26 -21.63 -1.51 -22.61
CA LYS A 26 -20.33 -1.25 -21.99
C LYS A 26 -20.46 0.09 -21.25
N GLY A 27 -20.74 0.03 -19.95
CA GLY A 27 -20.42 1.14 -19.07
C GLY A 27 -18.94 1.42 -19.26
N SER A 28 -18.61 2.62 -19.74
CA SER A 28 -17.22 3.07 -19.81
C SER A 28 -16.71 3.16 -18.37
N GLU A 29 -15.98 2.15 -17.91
CA GLU A 29 -15.12 2.29 -16.73
C GLU A 29 -14.26 3.52 -16.98
N LYS A 30 -14.54 4.59 -16.23
CA LYS A 30 -13.71 5.78 -16.27
C LYS A 30 -12.37 5.32 -15.70
N LYS A 31 -11.38 5.15 -16.59
CA LYS A 31 -10.02 4.76 -16.19
C LYS A 31 -9.58 5.73 -15.09
N MET A 32 -9.30 5.20 -13.91
CA MET A 32 -8.91 6.01 -12.75
C MET A 32 -7.62 6.75 -13.08
N ASP A 33 -7.64 8.07 -12.91
CA ASP A 33 -6.44 8.89 -13.07
C ASP A 33 -5.52 8.62 -11.87
N ARG A 34 -4.37 8.00 -12.14
CA ARG A 34 -3.40 7.61 -11.12
C ARG A 34 -2.28 8.64 -10.91
N SER A 35 -2.33 9.78 -11.61
CA SER A 35 -1.28 10.80 -11.51
C SER A 35 -1.35 11.64 -10.23
N ASP A 36 -2.53 11.75 -9.62
CA ASP A 36 -2.71 12.42 -8.33
C ASP A 36 -2.77 11.40 -7.18
N LYS A 37 -1.60 11.17 -6.57
CA LYS A 37 -1.41 10.29 -5.41
C LYS A 37 -2.43 10.58 -4.29
N MET A 38 -2.66 11.84 -3.96
CA MET A 38 -3.52 12.19 -2.83
C MET A 38 -4.99 11.98 -3.15
N GLN A 39 -5.41 12.25 -4.38
CA GLN A 39 -6.78 11.96 -4.81
C GLN A 39 -7.07 10.44 -4.84
N LEU A 40 -6.09 9.62 -5.23
CA LEU A 40 -6.21 8.16 -5.13
C LEU A 40 -6.42 7.70 -3.69
N ILE A 41 -5.59 8.18 -2.77
CA ILE A 41 -5.69 7.81 -1.34
C ILE A 41 -7.05 8.24 -0.75
N ARG A 42 -7.52 9.45 -1.04
CA ARG A 42 -8.86 9.91 -0.61
C ARG A 42 -9.98 9.04 -1.18
N THR A 43 -9.87 8.66 -2.45
CA THR A 43 -10.85 7.79 -3.12
C THR A 43 -10.88 6.42 -2.45
N TYR A 44 -9.72 5.87 -2.10
CA TYR A 44 -9.63 4.62 -1.35
C TYR A 44 -10.22 4.73 0.05
N LEU A 45 -9.88 5.77 0.82
CA LEU A 45 -10.46 5.97 2.16
C LEU A 45 -11.98 6.15 2.15
N SER A 46 -12.55 6.65 1.05
CA SER A 46 -14.00 6.86 0.89
C SER A 46 -14.76 5.59 0.50
N ASN A 47 -14.13 4.68 -0.25
CA ASN A 47 -14.82 3.56 -0.92
C ASN A 47 -14.21 2.18 -0.62
N GLY A 48 -13.14 2.13 0.15
CA GLY A 48 -12.16 1.05 0.11
C GLY A 48 -12.66 -0.32 0.57
N SER A 49 -12.37 -1.32 -0.25
CA SER A 49 -12.30 -2.74 0.09
C SER A 49 -10.90 -3.28 -0.22
N ALA A 50 -10.59 -4.53 0.15
CA ALA A 50 -9.34 -5.18 -0.25
C ALA A 50 -9.22 -5.27 -1.79
N THR A 51 -10.29 -5.62 -2.49
CA THR A 51 -10.29 -5.66 -3.97
C THR A 51 -10.05 -4.28 -4.58
N PHE A 52 -10.66 -3.23 -4.01
CA PHE A 52 -10.45 -1.87 -4.46
C PHE A 52 -9.00 -1.41 -4.21
N PHE A 53 -8.39 -1.83 -3.10
CA PHE A 53 -6.98 -1.53 -2.82
C PHE A 53 -6.07 -2.06 -3.93
N ASP A 54 -6.23 -3.34 -4.29
CA ASP A 54 -5.47 -3.96 -5.36
C ASP A 54 -5.69 -3.23 -6.69
N ASP A 55 -6.94 -2.98 -7.10
CA ASP A 55 -7.24 -2.27 -8.34
C ASP A 55 -6.68 -0.83 -8.37
N THR A 56 -6.51 -0.23 -7.18
CA THR A 56 -6.04 1.15 -7.02
C THR A 56 -4.52 1.25 -7.04
N PHE A 57 -3.84 0.46 -6.20
CA PHE A 57 -2.44 0.63 -5.85
C PHE A 57 -1.51 -0.46 -6.39
N ARG A 58 -2.04 -1.55 -6.94
CA ARG A 58 -1.19 -2.54 -7.63
C ARG A 58 -0.44 -1.83 -8.75
N ASP A 59 0.86 -2.09 -8.82
CA ASP A 59 1.80 -1.50 -9.79
C ASP A 59 2.02 0.03 -9.66
N THR A 60 1.55 0.69 -8.59
CA THR A 60 1.86 2.11 -8.32
C THR A 60 3.09 2.25 -7.43
N ASN A 61 4.27 1.88 -7.96
CA ASN A 61 5.55 1.89 -7.22
C ASN A 61 6.07 3.31 -6.91
N ASP A 62 5.45 4.33 -7.48
CA ASP A 62 5.64 5.75 -7.22
C ASP A 62 4.77 6.28 -6.05
N ILE A 63 3.88 5.43 -5.52
CA ILE A 63 2.96 5.75 -4.42
C ILE A 63 3.18 4.79 -3.25
N VAL A 64 3.12 3.49 -3.52
CA VAL A 64 3.25 2.42 -2.52
C VAL A 64 4.60 1.76 -2.68
N MET A 65 5.31 1.65 -1.58
CA MET A 65 6.50 0.84 -1.44
C MET A 65 6.07 -0.61 -1.22
N TRP A 66 6.19 -1.44 -2.26
CA TRP A 66 5.94 -2.87 -2.19
C TRP A 66 7.22 -3.60 -1.80
N ILE A 67 7.17 -4.40 -0.75
CA ILE A 67 8.32 -5.11 -0.18
C ILE A 67 8.00 -6.59 -0.09
N ASP A 68 8.83 -7.39 -0.74
CA ASP A 68 8.88 -8.84 -0.61
C ASP A 68 9.78 -9.23 0.56
N TRP A 69 9.55 -10.41 1.15
CA TRP A 69 10.40 -10.93 2.24
C TRP A 69 11.88 -11.08 1.81
N GLY A 70 12.11 -11.34 0.52
CA GLY A 70 13.44 -11.50 -0.07
C GLY A 70 14.11 -10.21 -0.52
N ASP A 71 13.46 -9.05 -0.44
CA ASP A 71 14.07 -7.77 -0.83
C ASP A 71 15.20 -7.40 0.13
N GLU A 72 16.36 -6.99 -0.40
CA GLU A 72 17.50 -6.54 0.40
C GLU A 72 17.25 -5.17 1.06
N GLU A 73 17.97 -4.86 2.14
CA GLU A 73 17.81 -3.60 2.87
C GLU A 73 17.99 -2.39 1.96
N GLU A 74 18.99 -2.39 1.07
CA GLU A 74 19.20 -1.29 0.15
C GLU A 74 18.06 -1.12 -0.86
N ALA A 75 17.38 -2.21 -1.25
CA ALA A 75 16.20 -2.14 -2.11
C ALA A 75 15.06 -1.42 -1.41
N MET A 76 14.79 -1.77 -0.15
CA MET A 76 13.75 -1.14 0.67
C MET A 76 13.97 0.38 0.80
N ILE A 77 15.21 0.81 1.07
CA ILE A 77 15.53 2.25 1.16
C ILE A 77 15.37 2.94 -0.21
N ARG A 78 15.80 2.30 -1.31
CA ARG A 78 15.61 2.82 -2.67
C ARG A 78 14.14 2.96 -3.03
N TYR A 79 13.28 2.00 -2.68
CA TYR A 79 11.85 2.09 -2.93
C TYR A 79 11.23 3.29 -2.21
N CYS A 80 11.61 3.52 -0.95
CA CYS A 80 11.14 4.69 -0.21
C CYS A 80 11.59 6.00 -0.87
N GLU A 81 12.84 6.10 -1.28
CA GLU A 81 13.36 7.29 -1.98
C GLU A 81 12.70 7.49 -3.34
N ASN A 82 12.32 6.41 -4.05
CA ASN A 82 11.57 6.50 -5.30
C ASN A 82 10.14 7.00 -5.09
N VAL A 83 9.55 6.85 -3.91
CA VAL A 83 8.23 7.39 -3.58
C VAL A 83 8.33 8.84 -3.08
N LEU A 84 9.32 9.13 -2.23
CA LEU A 84 9.44 10.42 -1.56
C LEU A 84 10.26 11.46 -2.34
N HIS A 85 11.15 11.03 -3.22
CA HIS A 85 12.04 11.88 -4.04
C HIS A 85 12.77 12.94 -3.21
N THR A 86 13.34 12.56 -2.08
CA THR A 86 13.94 13.52 -1.14
C THR A 86 15.28 14.09 -1.62
N GLY A 87 15.99 13.37 -2.48
CA GLY A 87 17.37 13.62 -2.88
C GLY A 87 18.39 13.41 -1.75
N HIS A 88 17.96 12.92 -0.59
CA HIS A 88 18.74 12.92 0.65
C HIS A 88 18.71 11.59 1.42
N LEU A 89 17.83 10.67 1.06
CA LEU A 89 17.74 9.36 1.67
C LEU A 89 18.70 8.39 0.97
N THR A 90 19.69 7.90 1.70
CA THR A 90 20.63 6.88 1.22
C THR A 90 20.95 5.88 2.33
N VAL A 91 21.66 4.81 1.99
CA VAL A 91 22.03 3.77 2.94
C VAL A 91 23.41 3.21 2.65
N THR A 92 24.11 2.82 3.71
CA THR A 92 25.31 2.01 3.66
C THR A 92 25.06 0.71 4.40
N VAL A 93 25.39 -0.42 3.78
CA VAL A 93 25.37 -1.75 4.40
C VAL A 93 26.79 -2.24 4.57
N ASN A 94 27.14 -2.59 5.81
CA ASN A 94 28.42 -3.17 6.15
C ASN A 94 28.22 -4.63 6.58
N ASP A 95 28.89 -5.55 5.89
CA ASP A 95 28.98 -6.95 6.30
C ASP A 95 29.90 -7.08 7.53
N LEU A 96 29.35 -7.51 8.66
CA LEU A 96 30.08 -7.77 9.90
C LEU A 96 30.46 -9.25 10.05
N LYS A 97 30.37 -10.04 8.99
CA LYS A 97 30.65 -11.48 8.93
C LYS A 97 29.75 -12.24 9.91
N ASP A 98 30.34 -12.97 10.85
CA ASP A 98 29.61 -13.78 11.84
C ASP A 98 28.76 -12.94 12.81
N ALA A 99 28.91 -11.61 12.82
CA ALA A 99 28.15 -10.69 13.67
C ALA A 99 26.93 -10.05 12.97
N GLY A 100 26.61 -10.46 11.73
CA GLY A 100 25.46 -9.97 10.97
C GLY A 100 25.79 -8.76 10.09
N LEU A 101 24.83 -7.84 9.95
CA LEU A 101 24.97 -6.62 9.13
C LEU A 101 24.87 -5.36 9.99
N GLU A 102 25.57 -4.30 9.59
CA GLU A 102 25.29 -2.94 10.06
C GLU A 102 24.70 -2.11 8.93
N LEU A 103 23.48 -1.63 9.16
CA LEU A 103 22.77 -0.70 8.30
C LEU A 103 22.98 0.73 8.82
N ILE A 104 23.39 1.64 7.94
CA ILE A 104 23.50 3.07 8.23
C ILE A 104 22.59 3.84 7.26
N ILE A 105 21.43 4.27 7.74
CA ILE A 105 20.46 5.06 6.98
C ILE A 105 20.82 6.54 7.12
N HIS A 106 21.06 7.21 6.00
CA HIS A 106 21.39 8.62 5.94
C HIS A 106 20.19 9.42 5.45
N TYR A 107 19.84 10.48 6.17
CA TYR A 107 18.77 11.40 5.76
C TYR A 107 19.06 12.82 6.29
N LYS A 108 19.05 13.82 5.39
CA LYS A 108 19.34 15.24 5.68
C LYS A 108 20.57 15.45 6.60
N GLY A 109 21.65 14.74 6.30
CA GLY A 109 22.92 14.82 7.05
C GLY A 109 22.93 14.10 8.41
N LYS A 110 21.84 13.44 8.82
CA LYS A 110 21.79 12.55 9.99
C LYS A 110 22.05 11.11 9.56
N ALA A 111 22.59 10.31 10.47
CA ALA A 111 22.82 8.88 10.28
C ALA A 111 22.13 8.07 11.39
N HIS A 112 21.35 7.07 11.01
CA HIS A 112 20.69 6.12 11.90
C HIS A 112 21.33 4.74 11.69
N LYS A 113 21.91 4.20 12.75
CA LYS A 113 22.61 2.92 12.72
C LYS A 113 21.75 1.82 13.31
N LEU A 114 21.70 0.70 12.64
CA LEU A 114 21.00 -0.51 13.08
C LEU A 114 21.90 -1.72 12.84
N LYS A 115 21.93 -2.65 13.79
CA LYS A 115 22.55 -3.96 13.60
C LYS A 115 21.47 -4.99 13.36
N LEU A 116 21.67 -5.83 12.36
CA LEU A 116 20.75 -6.88 11.91
C LEU A 116 21.42 -8.25 12.07
N SER A 117 20.62 -9.27 12.35
CA SER A 117 21.10 -10.66 12.56
C SER A 117 20.99 -11.54 11.31
N ILE A 118 20.52 -10.99 10.20
CA ILE A 118 20.20 -11.64 8.92
C ILE A 118 19.08 -12.68 9.09
N THR A 119 17.93 -12.25 9.64
CA THR A 119 16.72 -13.07 9.77
C THR A 119 15.52 -12.40 9.08
N PRO A 120 14.45 -13.13 8.74
CA PRO A 120 13.26 -12.52 8.13
C PRO A 120 12.67 -11.37 8.95
N GLU A 121 12.76 -11.43 10.28
CA GLU A 121 12.29 -10.39 11.21
C GLU A 121 13.09 -9.07 11.09
N ASP A 122 14.29 -9.10 10.49
CA ASP A 122 15.08 -7.89 10.27
C ASP A 122 14.44 -6.94 9.23
N ARG A 123 13.47 -7.42 8.43
CA ARG A 123 12.70 -6.58 7.51
C ARG A 123 11.84 -5.56 8.27
N ASP A 124 11.16 -6.01 9.32
CA ASP A 124 10.41 -5.12 10.22
C ASP A 124 11.34 -4.11 10.90
N LEU A 125 12.51 -4.56 11.38
CA LEU A 125 13.49 -3.68 12.01
C LEU A 125 14.03 -2.62 11.04
N THR A 126 14.30 -3.01 9.80
CA THR A 126 14.75 -2.11 8.73
C THR A 126 13.67 -1.06 8.41
N LEU A 127 12.41 -1.47 8.28
CA LEU A 127 11.28 -0.57 8.05
C LEU A 127 11.07 0.42 9.18
N ILE A 128 11.14 -0.06 10.43
CA ILE A 128 11.01 0.79 11.62
C ILE A 128 12.18 1.79 11.69
N ALA A 129 13.41 1.36 11.42
CA ALA A 129 14.57 2.24 11.42
C ALA A 129 14.51 3.30 10.30
N LEU A 130 14.06 2.91 9.10
CA LEU A 130 13.80 3.83 8.01
C LEU A 130 12.73 4.86 8.39
N ASN A 131 11.59 4.41 8.93
CA ASN A 131 10.51 5.31 9.36
C ASN A 131 11.01 6.31 10.42
N ASN A 132 11.78 5.84 11.41
CA ASN A 132 12.39 6.70 12.42
C ASN A 132 13.38 7.71 11.82
N ALA A 133 14.17 7.29 10.83
CA ALA A 133 15.15 8.17 10.19
C ALA A 133 14.51 9.33 9.43
N LEU A 134 13.30 9.13 8.92
CA LEU A 134 12.52 10.12 8.16
C LEU A 134 11.76 11.11 9.06
N GLN A 135 11.58 10.80 10.34
CA GLN A 135 10.90 11.70 11.26
C GLN A 135 11.70 13.00 11.50
N PRO A 136 11.04 14.17 11.59
CA PRO A 136 9.58 14.35 11.63
C PRO A 136 8.94 14.64 10.25
N ASP A 137 9.71 14.56 9.16
CA ASP A 137 9.27 15.07 7.86
C ASP A 137 8.25 14.14 7.18
N PHE A 138 8.47 12.83 7.31
CA PHE A 138 7.64 11.79 6.71
C PHE A 138 7.32 10.68 7.69
N GLU A 139 6.21 9.99 7.44
CA GLU A 139 5.82 8.77 8.15
C GLU A 139 5.44 7.70 7.12
N ILE A 140 5.93 6.48 7.35
CA ILE A 140 5.58 5.28 6.61
C ILE A 140 4.52 4.53 7.41
N ARG A 141 3.40 4.20 6.77
CA ARG A 141 2.35 3.35 7.35
C ARG A 141 2.13 2.09 6.51
N PHE A 142 1.85 0.99 7.18
CA PHE A 142 1.52 -0.30 6.56
C PHE A 142 0.12 -0.25 5.95
N CYS A 143 -0.01 -0.68 4.69
CA CYS A 143 -1.29 -0.83 4.00
C CYS A 143 -1.96 -2.12 4.45
N ILE A 144 -2.94 -2.03 5.36
CA ILE A 144 -3.55 -3.19 6.03
C ILE A 144 -4.14 -4.20 5.02
N ALA A 145 -4.70 -3.71 3.91
CA ALA A 145 -5.26 -4.56 2.85
C ALA A 145 -4.24 -5.47 2.14
N SER A 146 -2.94 -5.14 2.24
CA SER A 146 -1.86 -5.98 1.69
C SER A 146 -1.46 -7.14 2.63
N GLY A 147 -1.94 -7.15 3.87
CA GLY A 147 -1.57 -8.16 4.86
C GLY A 147 -1.96 -9.58 4.47
N GLY A 148 -1.06 -10.52 4.74
CA GLY A 148 -1.22 -11.94 4.39
C GLY A 148 -0.84 -12.30 2.95
N ASN A 149 -0.34 -11.34 2.16
CA ASN A 149 0.27 -11.58 0.85
C ASN A 149 1.79 -11.77 0.98
N ASP A 150 2.41 -12.41 -0.03
CA ASP A 150 3.87 -12.60 -0.11
C ASP A 150 4.64 -11.26 -0.21
N THR A 151 3.99 -10.23 -0.77
CA THR A 151 4.52 -8.88 -0.88
C THR A 151 3.61 -7.90 -0.16
N LEU A 152 4.19 -7.13 0.77
CA LEU A 152 3.47 -6.19 1.63
C LEU A 152 3.62 -4.75 1.11
N GLY A 153 2.54 -3.96 1.26
CA GLY A 153 2.48 -2.57 0.83
C GLY A 153 2.69 -1.61 1.99
N PHE A 154 3.49 -0.58 1.75
CA PHE A 154 3.79 0.49 2.69
C PHE A 154 3.60 1.85 2.01
N LEU A 155 3.03 2.82 2.73
CA LEU A 155 2.72 4.14 2.21
C LEU A 155 3.57 5.21 2.93
N PRO A 156 4.70 5.64 2.33
CA PRO A 156 5.42 6.84 2.75
C PRO A 156 4.66 8.11 2.34
N LEU A 157 4.34 8.98 3.30
CA LEU A 157 3.80 10.32 3.03
C LEU A 157 4.46 11.37 3.93
N ALA A 158 4.38 12.63 3.52
CA ALA A 158 4.76 13.73 4.41
C ALA A 158 3.85 13.74 5.63
N THR A 159 4.40 14.10 6.78
CA THR A 159 3.63 14.18 8.04
C THR A 159 2.41 15.10 7.90
N ALA A 160 2.55 16.19 7.14
CA ALA A 160 1.44 17.11 6.85
C ALA A 160 0.33 16.47 5.97
N GLU A 161 0.68 15.56 5.06
CA GLU A 161 -0.30 14.82 4.26
C GLU A 161 -1.07 13.83 5.14
N TRP A 162 -0.39 13.12 6.05
CA TRP A 162 -1.06 12.28 7.05
C TRP A 162 -2.02 13.06 7.93
N GLN A 163 -1.58 14.21 8.45
CA GLN A 163 -2.43 15.10 9.26
C GLN A 163 -3.66 15.57 8.49
N ALA A 164 -3.52 15.90 7.20
CA ALA A 164 -4.65 16.30 6.36
C ALA A 164 -5.65 15.14 6.19
N LEU A 165 -5.17 13.92 5.94
CA LEU A 165 -6.03 12.73 5.82
C LEU A 165 -6.74 12.42 7.15
N GLU A 166 -6.05 12.53 8.28
CA GLU A 166 -6.65 12.32 9.60
C GLU A 166 -7.66 13.40 9.97
N GLN A 167 -7.42 14.65 9.57
CA GLN A 167 -8.39 15.72 9.75
C GLN A 167 -9.65 15.50 8.90
N GLU A 168 -9.49 14.97 7.69
CA GLU A 168 -10.60 14.75 6.73
C GLU A 168 -11.41 13.48 7.04
N PHE A 169 -10.74 12.37 7.35
CA PHE A 169 -11.35 11.04 7.51
C PHE A 169 -11.37 10.51 8.95
N GLY A 170 -10.69 11.20 9.88
CA GLY A 170 -10.63 10.81 11.29
C GLY A 170 -10.06 9.39 11.49
N ALA A 171 -10.68 8.66 12.41
CA ALA A 171 -10.25 7.30 12.77
C ALA A 171 -10.36 6.27 11.63
N VAL A 172 -10.99 6.61 10.49
CA VAL A 172 -11.05 5.71 9.32
C VAL A 172 -9.66 5.47 8.73
N VAL A 173 -8.76 6.45 8.80
CA VAL A 173 -7.38 6.30 8.28
C VAL A 173 -6.69 5.08 8.90
N ALA A 174 -6.80 4.90 10.22
CA ALA A 174 -6.18 3.80 10.95
C ALA A 174 -6.77 2.41 10.63
N LYS A 175 -7.91 2.33 9.94
CA LYS A 175 -8.49 1.06 9.47
C LYS A 175 -7.84 0.56 8.19
N TYR A 176 -7.20 1.46 7.43
CA TYR A 176 -6.58 1.15 6.15
C TYR A 176 -5.05 1.27 6.20
N PHE A 177 -4.53 2.15 7.04
CA PHE A 177 -3.10 2.43 7.18
C PHE A 177 -2.67 2.38 8.65
N ALA A 178 -1.83 1.41 9.01
CA ALA A 178 -1.34 1.24 10.37
C ALA A 178 0.07 1.84 10.55
N PRO A 179 0.34 2.57 11.64
CA PRO A 179 1.72 2.92 12.00
C PRO A 179 2.58 1.66 12.20
N LEU A 180 3.87 1.76 11.86
CA LEU A 180 4.83 0.68 12.09
C LEU A 180 5.15 0.55 13.58
N SER A 181 5.26 -0.69 14.08
CA SER A 181 5.52 -0.98 15.48
C SER A 181 6.27 -2.29 15.65
N ILE A 182 7.30 -2.29 16.51
CA ILE A 182 8.06 -3.50 16.85
C ILE A 182 7.20 -4.57 17.54
N ASN A 183 6.07 -4.17 18.14
CA ASN A 183 5.17 -5.09 18.84
C ASN A 183 4.12 -5.73 17.91
N ALA A 184 4.17 -5.43 16.61
CA ALA A 184 3.27 -5.95 15.59
C ALA A 184 4.10 -6.32 14.35
N PRO A 185 4.89 -7.42 14.41
CA PRO A 185 5.71 -7.86 13.29
C PRO A 185 4.83 -8.19 12.08
N LEU A 186 5.30 -7.80 10.89
CA LEU A 186 4.59 -7.97 9.63
C LEU A 186 5.19 -9.11 8.82
N PHE A 187 6.50 -9.32 8.90
CA PHE A 187 7.21 -10.44 8.30
C PHE A 187 7.45 -11.52 9.36
N THR A 188 6.91 -12.72 9.13
CA THR A 188 6.93 -13.85 10.08
C THR A 188 7.15 -15.17 9.37
#